data_AF-A0A9D8EI90-F1
#
_entry.id   AF-A0A9D8EI90-F1
#
_cell.length_a   1.000
_cell.length_b   1.000
_cell.length_c   1.000
_cell.angle_alpha   90.00
_cell.angle_beta   90.00
_cell.angle_gamma   90.00
#
_symmetry.space_group_name_H-M   'P 1'
#
loop_
_entity.id
_entity.type
_entity.pdbx_description
1 polymer ?
#
loop_
_entity_poly.entity_id
_entity_poly.type
_entity_poly.pdbx_seq_one_letter_code
_entity_poly.pdbx_strand_id
1 'polypeptide(L)' 'GTEVGIIHRLKKENPGKIFYPAQNRSVCPNMKLTNLEKVLWSLEEEIYEITLPEKVINGARSAIEKMLQIK' A
#
# COMPACT_ATOMS: atom_id res chain seq x y z
N GLY A 1 1.70 -4.28 17.34
CA GLY A 1 1.81 -5.15 16.15
C GLY A 1 1.06 -4.50 15.01
N THR A 2 1.51 -4.68 13.77
CA THR A 2 0.84 -4.19 12.54
C THR A 2 0.66 -5.35 11.56
N GLU A 3 0.29 -5.08 10.31
CA GLU A 3 0.13 -6.08 9.26
C GLU A 3 1.41 -6.92 9.06
N VAL A 4 1.27 -8.24 8.93
CA VAL A 4 2.38 -9.20 8.94
C VAL A 4 3.37 -9.01 7.79
N GLY A 5 2.91 -8.47 6.65
CA GLY A 5 3.72 -8.15 5.49
C GLY A 5 4.80 -7.11 5.74
N ILE A 6 4.67 -6.26 6.77
CA ILE A 6 5.74 -5.31 7.14
C ILE A 6 7.04 -6.02 7.49
N ILE A 7 6.96 -7.25 8.04
CA ILE A 7 8.12 -8.01 8.50
C ILE A 7 9.07 -8.31 7.35
N HIS A 8 8.54 -8.58 6.15
CA HIS A 8 9.35 -8.79 4.97
C HIS A 8 10.21 -7.55 4.66
N ARG A 9 9.59 -6.36 4.66
CA ARG A 9 10.29 -5.09 4.43
C ARG A 9 11.34 -4.81 5.51
N LEU A 10 10.98 -5.00 6.78
CA LEU A 10 11.89 -4.78 7.90
C LEU A 10 13.14 -5.68 7.84
N LYS A 11 12.96 -6.96 7.49
CA LYS A 11 14.08 -7.91 7.29
C LYS A 11 14.98 -7.48 6.12
N LYS A 12 14.40 -6.99 5.02
CA LYS A 12 15.16 -6.50 3.86
C LYS A 12 15.99 -5.26 4.19
N GLU A 13 15.41 -4.32 4.95
CA GLU A 13 16.07 -3.06 5.33
C GLU A 13 17.07 -3.24 6.49
N ASN A 14 16.89 -4.27 7.33
CA ASN A 14 17.70 -4.51 8.52
C ASN A 14 18.11 -6.00 8.62
N PRO A 15 18.98 -6.52 7.74
CA PRO A 15 19.27 -7.95 7.65
C PRO A 15 19.94 -8.54 8.90
N GLY A 16 20.61 -7.71 9.71
CA GLY A 16 21.22 -8.14 10.97
C GLY A 16 20.27 -8.24 12.17
N LYS A 17 18.97 -7.94 11.99
CA LYS A 17 17.97 -7.96 13.06
C LYS A 17 16.95 -9.07 12.82
N ILE A 18 16.47 -9.66 13.92
CA ILE A 18 15.38 -10.64 13.89
C ILE A 18 14.08 -9.93 14.28
N PHE A 19 13.07 -10.08 13.43
CA PHE A 19 11.75 -9.51 13.63
C PHE A 19 10.72 -10.60 13.92
N TYR A 20 9.94 -10.40 14.98
CA TYR A 20 8.89 -11.33 15.41
C TYR A 20 7.51 -10.70 15.20
N PRO A 21 6.55 -11.42 14.60
CA PRO A 21 5.16 -10.96 14.53
C PRO A 21 4.55 -10.93 15.93
N ALA A 22 3.77 -9.88 16.21
CA ALA A 22 2.95 -9.84 17.43
C ALA A 22 1.79 -10.86 17.38
N GLN A 23 1.24 -11.10 16.19
CA GLN A 23 0.22 -12.10 15.92
C GLN A 23 0.31 -12.55 14.46
N ASN A 24 0.29 -13.86 14.21
CA ASN A 24 0.43 -14.40 12.85
C ASN A 24 -0.81 -14.18 11.96
N ARG A 25 -1.95 -13.80 12.54
CA ARG A 25 -3.23 -13.60 11.83
C ARG A 25 -3.51 -12.14 11.48
N SER A 26 -2.59 -11.21 11.75
CA SER A 26 -2.72 -9.80 11.35
C SER A 26 -2.45 -9.62 9.86
N VAL A 27 -3.28 -10.26 9.02
CA VAL A 27 -3.27 -10.16 7.56
C VAL A 27 -4.42 -9.27 7.14
N CYS A 28 -4.17 -8.29 6.28
CA CYS A 28 -5.23 -7.51 5.64
C CYS A 28 -5.67 -8.23 4.35
N PRO A 29 -6.88 -8.83 4.27
CA PRO A 29 -7.30 -9.59 3.10
C PRO A 29 -7.31 -8.74 1.83
N ASN A 30 -7.74 -7.48 1.93
CA ASN A 30 -7.81 -6.56 0.80
C ASN A 30 -6.42 -6.24 0.21
N MET A 31 -5.38 -6.13 1.05
CA MET A 31 -4.00 -5.92 0.57
C MET A 31 -3.45 -7.14 -0.18
N LYS A 32 -4.03 -8.34 0.01
CA LYS A 32 -3.62 -9.57 -0.66
C LYS A 32 -4.44 -9.89 -1.91
N LEU A 33 -5.39 -9.00 -2.28
CA LEU A 33 -6.07 -9.11 -3.57
C LEU A 33 -5.14 -8.85 -4.75
N THR A 34 -4.12 -8.01 -4.56
CA THR A 34 -3.05 -7.74 -5.53
C THR A 34 -2.01 -8.87 -5.48
N ASN A 35 -1.81 -9.55 -6.61
CA ASN A 35 -0.83 -10.62 -6.78
C ASN A 35 -0.04 -10.41 -8.09
N LEU A 36 1.00 -11.22 -8.33
CA LEU A 36 1.90 -11.04 -9.48
C LEU A 36 1.18 -11.19 -10.83
N GLU A 37 0.27 -12.15 -10.96
CA GLU A 37 -0.51 -12.38 -12.19
C GLU A 37 -1.39 -11.17 -12.53
N LYS A 38 -2.11 -10.62 -11.55
CA LYS A 38 -2.95 -9.44 -11.75
C LYS A 38 -2.13 -8.19 -12.08
N VAL A 39 -0.93 -8.06 -11.51
CA VAL A 39 -0.02 -6.95 -11.88
C VAL A 39 0.43 -7.09 -13.32
N LEU A 40 0.77 -8.30 -13.77
CA LEU A 40 1.11 -8.57 -15.17
C LEU A 40 -0.04 -8.17 -16.10
N TRP A 41 -1.25 -8.70 -15.87
CA TRP A 41 -2.41 -8.39 -16.72
C TRP A 41 -2.80 -6.92 -16.69
N SER A 42 -2.71 -6.28 -15.52
CA SER A 42 -2.95 -4.84 -15.38
C SER A 42 -2.02 -4.01 -16.27
N LEU A 43 -0.77 -4.43 -16.42
CA LEU A 43 0.22 -3.76 -17.27
C LEU A 43 0.05 -4.11 -18.76
N GLU A 44 -0.30 -5.35 -19.09
CA GLU A 44 -0.52 -5.80 -20.47
C GLU A 44 -1.77 -5.19 -21.10
N GLU A 45 -2.84 -5.05 -20.31
CA GLU A 45 -4.14 -4.56 -20.77
C GLU A 45 -4.39 -3.07 -20.46
N GLU A 46 -3.44 -2.39 -19.79
CA GLU A 46 -3.57 -0.99 -19.32
C GLU A 46 -4.84 -0.72 -18.48
N ILE A 47 -5.29 -1.72 -17.73
CA ILE A 47 -6.42 -1.62 -16.78
C ILE A 47 -5.92 -1.72 -15.34
N TYR A 48 -6.59 -1.21 -14.33
CA TYR A 48 -7.92 -0.62 -14.30
C TYR A 48 -7.80 0.89 -14.06
N GLU A 49 -8.10 1.70 -15.08
CA GLU A 49 -8.04 3.16 -14.96
C GLU A 49 -8.92 3.64 -13.79
N ILE A 50 -8.34 4.43 -12.89
CA ILE A 50 -9.04 5.00 -11.74
C ILE A 50 -9.54 6.39 -12.10
N THR A 51 -10.83 6.51 -12.40
CA THR A 51 -11.49 7.80 -12.67
C THR A 51 -12.28 8.29 -11.47
N LEU A 52 -12.18 9.59 -11.16
CA LEU A 52 -12.93 10.23 -10.07
C LEU A 52 -13.51 11.58 -10.53
N PRO A 53 -14.64 12.05 -9.96
CA PRO A 53 -15.17 13.38 -10.26
C PRO A 53 -14.18 14.49 -9.86
N GLU A 54 -14.07 15.52 -10.69
CA GLU A 54 -13.10 16.61 -10.49
C GLU A 54 -13.23 17.29 -9.12
N LYS A 55 -14.47 17.47 -8.63
CA LYS A 55 -14.75 18.02 -7.30
C LYS A 55 -14.11 17.20 -6.17
N VAL A 56 -14.13 15.87 -6.28
CA VAL A 56 -13.53 14.96 -5.29
C VAL A 56 -12.01 15.08 -5.35
N ILE A 57 -11.44 15.08 -6.55
CA ILE A 57 -9.99 15.24 -6.78
C ILE A 57 -9.48 16.54 -6.15
N ASN A 58 -10.13 17.67 -6.46
CA ASN A 58 -9.70 18.98 -5.99
C ASN A 58 -9.80 19.11 -4.46
N GLY A 59 -10.88 18.58 -3.86
CA GLY A 59 -11.05 18.58 -2.41
C GLY A 59 -9.99 17.73 -1.69
N ALA A 60 -9.78 16.49 -2.15
CA ALA A 60 -8.78 15.60 -1.57
C ALA A 60 -7.35 16.13 -1.74
N ARG A 61 -7.04 16.68 -2.93
CA ARG A 61 -5.73 17.28 -3.22
C ARG A 61 -5.40 18.41 -2.24
N SER A 62 -6.32 19.34 -1.99
CA SER A 62 -6.09 20.46 -1.07
C SER A 62 -5.75 19.98 0.35
N ALA A 63 -6.42 18.94 0.84
CA ALA A 63 -6.14 18.38 2.16
C ALA A 63 -4.75 17.73 2.23
N ILE A 64 -4.38 16.96 1.21
CA ILE A 64 -3.09 16.27 1.12
C ILE A 64 -1.95 17.29 0.99
N GLU A 65 -2.10 18.32 0.15
CA GLU A 65 -1.08 19.37 -0.02
C GLU A 65 -0.81 20.12 1.29
N LYS A 66 -1.84 20.46 2.06
CA LYS A 66 -1.66 21.08 3.38
C LYS A 66 -0.94 20.16 4.35
N MET A 67 -1.26 18.87 4.36
CA MET A 67 -0.56 17.88 5.20
C MET A 67 0.94 17.83 4.87
N LEU A 68 1.30 17.88 3.59
CA LEU A 68 2.71 17.84 3.15
C LEU A 68 3.48 19.14 3.43
N GLN A 69 2.79 20.27 3.58
CA GLN A 69 3.40 21.56 3.92
C GLN A 69 3.75 21.71 5.40
N ILE A 70 3.17 20.87 6.26
CA ILE A 70 3.48 20.85 7.70
C ILE A 70 4.79 20.07 7.88
N LYS A 71 5.84 20.77 8.34
CA LYS A 71 7.11 20.17 8.75
C LYS A 71 7.01 19.56 10.14
#